data_AF-A0A7V6HBJ9-F1
#
_entry.id   AF-A0A7V6HBJ9-F1
#
_cell.length_a   1.000
_cell.length_b   1.000
_cell.length_c   1.000
_cell.angle_alpha   90.00
_cell.angle_beta   90.00
_cell.angle_gamma   90.00
#
_symmetry.space_group_name_H-M   'P 1'
#
loop_
_entity.id
_entity.type
_entity.pdbx_description
1 polymer ?
#
loop_
_entity_poly.entity_id
_entity_poly.type
_entity_poly.pdbx_seq_one_letter_code
_entity_poly.pdbx_strand_id
1 'polypeptide(L)'
;MHLRQTIRRSRLFLFLLGLTLALNAFTVTGLTDEGPLPGSSQTASVSDRRIWEQVAEPLVPVTDDWTISAYELHVPRIELPGDAAFDFNAGMDVLETDLLSEFQASVTENRPYAPYAEYTVYDDGEILSVLVRVIWNAEWIEYYPVTLDNKTGTALDTALLAERFGITDDLFAILEDTVRAASLDMGAPAPIEAAMMEDLWQYVENDEVKLFVDEVGRLSLLLISYDPAAGAFETPYPLAMPRGDRALNPVFLRVANQLGLNAEEIDDAGFAAYLGSGFSDATLDLVMKRLWAFAADYSEYRLPALLDNSVATESGSYLAGNEFYLFIPKYENTVIRLTQMMLTDAGELVPVDPAAGEAAVGFAFTAGNISEIYSNMEITYAFRDETVAFRPYISMKDGNAQFGDSVADVTHLLLESPGDADQMPYELRNFIRERLFVFEP
;
A
#
# COMPACT_ATOMS: atom_id res chain seq x y z
N MET A 1 -13.23 -11.36 -31.73
CA MET A 1 -12.67 -10.34 -32.67
C MET A 1 -13.71 -9.29 -33.15
N HIS A 2 -14.75 -8.98 -32.36
CA HIS A 2 -15.75 -7.96 -32.74
C HIS A 2 -16.08 -6.90 -31.66
N LEU A 3 -15.30 -6.81 -30.58
CA LEU A 3 -15.49 -5.81 -29.51
C LEU A 3 -14.56 -4.56 -29.64
N ARG A 4 -13.50 -4.62 -30.45
CA ARG A 4 -12.48 -3.54 -30.55
C ARG A 4 -12.91 -2.26 -31.29
N GLN A 5 -14.14 -2.14 -31.78
CA GLN A 5 -14.56 -0.99 -32.62
C GLN A 5 -15.57 -0.02 -32.00
N THR A 6 -16.15 -0.32 -30.84
CA THR A 6 -17.28 0.49 -30.32
C THR A 6 -16.84 1.65 -29.42
N ILE A 7 -15.66 1.60 -28.80
CA ILE A 7 -15.20 2.63 -27.84
C ILE A 7 -14.58 3.87 -28.54
N ARG A 8 -14.24 3.79 -29.83
CA ARG A 8 -13.52 4.85 -30.56
C ARG A 8 -14.33 6.09 -30.98
N ARG A 9 -15.63 6.21 -30.65
CA ARG A 9 -16.52 7.23 -31.28
C ARG A 9 -17.10 8.34 -30.40
N SER A 10 -16.74 8.45 -29.12
CA SER A 10 -17.38 9.44 -28.24
C SER A 10 -16.49 10.59 -27.75
N ARG A 11 -15.28 10.79 -28.28
CA ARG A 11 -14.42 11.94 -27.91
C ARG A 11 -14.30 12.94 -29.06
N LEU A 12 -15.25 13.88 -29.12
CA LEU A 12 -15.08 15.13 -29.86
C LEU A 12 -15.89 16.24 -29.18
N PHE A 13 -15.23 17.37 -28.87
CA PHE A 13 -15.69 18.62 -28.21
C PHE A 13 -15.84 18.55 -26.67
N LEU A 14 -15.27 19.44 -25.83
CA LEU A 14 -15.02 20.89 -25.94
C LEU A 14 -13.86 21.37 -25.01
N PHE A 15 -12.90 22.09 -25.62
CA PHE A 15 -12.12 23.27 -25.20
C PHE A 15 -11.76 23.60 -23.73
N LEU A 16 -10.43 23.74 -23.52
CA LEU A 16 -9.71 24.96 -23.07
C LEU A 16 -10.30 25.77 -21.89
N LEU A 17 -9.71 25.59 -20.72
CA LEU A 17 -9.31 26.70 -19.85
C LEU A 17 -8.06 26.28 -19.08
N GLY A 18 -7.03 27.14 -19.08
CA GLY A 18 -5.77 26.88 -18.40
C GLY A 18 -5.98 26.73 -16.89
N LEU A 19 -5.59 25.57 -16.38
CA LEU A 19 -5.22 25.40 -14.99
C LEU A 19 -3.99 24.49 -14.97
N THR A 20 -2.97 24.94 -14.26
CA THR A 20 -1.69 24.30 -14.07
C THR A 20 -1.92 22.87 -13.58
N LEU A 21 -1.64 21.90 -14.44
CA LEU A 21 -1.49 20.50 -14.07
C LEU A 21 -0.34 20.39 -13.08
N ALA A 22 -0.64 20.38 -11.79
CA ALA A 22 0.13 19.59 -10.85
C ALA A 22 -0.47 18.17 -10.87
N LEU A 23 -0.33 17.51 -12.03
CA LEU A 23 -0.31 16.05 -12.01
C LEU A 23 1.10 15.77 -11.47
N ASN A 24 1.18 15.41 -10.19
CA ASN A 24 2.42 14.96 -9.59
C ASN A 24 2.99 13.89 -10.51
N ALA A 25 4.16 14.21 -11.06
CA ALA A 25 4.98 13.28 -11.81
C ALA A 25 5.16 12.04 -10.95
N PHE A 26 4.51 10.92 -11.24
CA PHE A 26 4.85 9.66 -10.59
C PHE A 26 6.22 9.24 -11.12
N THR A 27 7.28 9.66 -10.44
CA THR A 27 8.49 8.84 -10.37
C THR A 27 8.11 7.63 -9.52
N VAL A 28 7.76 6.52 -10.16
CA VAL A 28 7.59 5.22 -9.48
C VAL A 28 8.98 4.82 -9.01
N THR A 29 9.31 5.19 -7.77
CA THR A 29 10.47 4.65 -7.06
C THR A 29 9.94 3.98 -5.81
N GLY A 30 9.67 2.69 -5.98
CA GLY A 30 9.42 1.66 -4.97
C GLY A 30 9.97 0.33 -5.50
N LEU A 31 11.07 0.43 -6.27
CA LEU A 31 11.68 -0.64 -7.05
C LEU A 31 12.18 -1.75 -6.11
N THR A 32 11.56 -2.92 -6.18
CA THR A 32 12.22 -4.15 -5.74
C THR A 32 12.57 -4.95 -6.99
N ASP A 33 13.80 -5.44 -7.09
CA ASP A 33 14.26 -6.35 -8.16
C ASP A 33 13.54 -7.73 -8.12
N GLU A 34 12.46 -7.88 -7.35
CA GLU A 34 11.97 -9.15 -6.85
C GLU A 34 10.45 -9.31 -6.93
N GLY A 35 10.00 -10.24 -7.78
CA GLY A 35 8.82 -11.05 -7.51
C GLY A 35 7.48 -10.31 -7.44
N PRO A 36 6.47 -10.90 -6.76
CA PRO A 36 5.19 -10.25 -6.55
C PRO A 36 5.31 -9.04 -5.61
N LEU A 37 4.35 -8.11 -5.69
CA LEU A 37 4.31 -6.93 -4.84
C LEU A 37 4.27 -7.27 -3.34
N PRO A 38 4.79 -6.37 -2.47
CA PRO A 38 4.77 -6.54 -1.03
C PRO A 38 3.39 -6.91 -0.48
N GLY A 39 3.41 -7.85 0.47
CA GLY A 39 2.22 -8.43 1.07
C GLY A 39 1.65 -9.64 0.35
N SER A 40 2.19 -10.01 -0.81
CA SER A 40 1.87 -11.27 -1.47
C SER A 40 2.34 -12.49 -0.68
N SER A 41 1.61 -13.60 -0.82
CA SER A 41 1.97 -14.89 -0.22
C SER A 41 3.27 -15.42 -0.83
N GLN A 42 4.19 -15.88 0.02
CA GLN A 42 5.37 -16.61 -0.43
C GLN A 42 4.98 -18.05 -0.77
N THR A 43 4.91 -18.38 -2.06
CA THR A 43 4.45 -19.69 -2.52
C THR A 43 5.30 -20.22 -3.68
N ALA A 44 5.39 -21.55 -3.78
CA ALA A 44 5.97 -22.24 -4.92
C ALA A 44 4.95 -22.45 -6.06
N SER A 45 3.67 -22.13 -5.83
CA SER A 45 2.58 -22.29 -6.80
C SER A 45 2.61 -21.23 -7.91
N VAL A 46 3.38 -20.15 -7.73
CA VAL A 46 3.55 -19.06 -8.68
C VAL A 46 5.04 -18.75 -8.82
N SER A 47 5.51 -18.63 -10.06
CA SER A 47 6.87 -18.18 -10.36
C SER A 47 6.86 -16.82 -11.05
N ASP A 48 7.90 -16.03 -10.78
CA ASP A 48 8.09 -14.71 -11.36
C ASP A 48 8.72 -14.79 -12.75
N ARG A 49 8.11 -14.14 -13.74
CA ARG A 49 8.77 -13.90 -15.03
C ARG A 49 9.29 -12.47 -15.07
N ARG A 50 10.61 -12.38 -14.97
CA ARG A 50 11.39 -11.15 -15.10
C ARG A 50 11.55 -10.80 -16.57
N ILE A 51 10.50 -10.25 -17.16
CA ILE A 51 10.49 -9.87 -18.59
C ILE A 51 11.61 -8.85 -18.86
N TRP A 52 11.92 -8.02 -17.87
CA TRP A 52 12.98 -7.03 -17.92
C TRP A 52 14.36 -7.59 -18.27
N GLU A 53 14.65 -8.86 -17.94
CA GLU A 53 15.92 -9.53 -18.31
C GLU A 53 16.08 -9.69 -19.83
N GLN A 54 15.00 -9.58 -20.59
CA GLN A 54 15.00 -9.67 -22.05
C GLN A 54 15.31 -8.32 -22.72
N VAL A 55 15.42 -7.24 -21.94
CA VAL A 55 15.74 -5.90 -22.41
C VAL A 55 17.25 -5.64 -22.23
N ALA A 56 17.91 -5.14 -23.27
CA ALA A 56 19.37 -5.06 -23.33
C ALA A 56 20.01 -4.09 -22.32
N GLU A 57 19.26 -3.12 -21.80
CA GLU A 57 19.68 -2.22 -20.73
C GLU A 57 18.48 -1.92 -19.81
N PRO A 58 18.55 -2.21 -18.49
CA PRO A 58 17.38 -2.13 -17.63
C PRO A 58 17.00 -0.69 -17.20
N LEU A 59 17.85 0.29 -17.52
CA LEU A 59 17.57 1.72 -17.36
C LEU A 59 17.91 2.42 -18.67
N VAL A 60 16.89 2.86 -19.41
CA VAL A 60 17.10 3.68 -20.60
C VAL A 60 16.71 5.13 -20.26
N PRO A 61 17.66 6.08 -20.27
CA PRO A 61 17.32 7.49 -20.15
C PRO A 61 16.57 7.93 -21.40
N VAL A 62 15.33 8.40 -21.21
CA VAL A 62 14.50 8.95 -22.29
C VAL A 62 14.63 10.47 -22.35
N THR A 63 14.81 11.10 -21.19
CA THR A 63 15.06 12.54 -21.08
C THR A 63 16.04 12.83 -19.95
N ASP A 64 16.54 14.07 -19.87
CA ASP A 64 17.43 14.51 -18.78
C ASP A 64 16.79 14.33 -17.39
N ASP A 65 15.46 14.26 -17.31
CA ASP A 65 14.68 14.18 -16.07
C ASP A 65 13.97 12.83 -15.84
N TRP A 66 14.03 11.89 -16.81
CA TRP A 66 13.27 10.62 -16.73
C TRP A 66 14.05 9.42 -17.21
N THR A 67 14.05 8.38 -16.38
CA THR A 67 14.51 7.03 -16.71
C THR A 67 13.30 6.11 -16.80
N ILE A 68 13.19 5.34 -17.88
CA ILE A 68 12.27 4.20 -17.91
C ILE A 68 12.97 3.07 -17.15
N SER A 69 12.36 2.63 -16.05
CA SER A 69 12.80 1.44 -15.34
C SER A 69 12.23 0.21 -16.05
N ALA A 70 13.08 -0.58 -16.70
CA ALA A 70 12.66 -1.86 -17.26
C ALA A 70 12.32 -2.86 -16.14
N TYR A 71 12.89 -2.69 -14.94
CA TYR A 71 12.76 -3.59 -13.78
C TYR A 71 11.31 -3.81 -13.30
N GLU A 72 10.34 -3.12 -13.89
CA GLU A 72 8.93 -3.15 -13.51
C GLU A 72 8.09 -4.01 -14.46
N LEU A 73 8.72 -4.91 -15.25
CA LEU A 73 8.02 -5.84 -16.13
C LEU A 73 8.00 -7.24 -15.51
N HIS A 74 7.07 -7.41 -14.56
CA HIS A 74 6.86 -8.65 -13.83
C HIS A 74 5.51 -9.26 -14.21
N VAL A 75 5.53 -10.51 -14.67
CA VAL A 75 4.31 -11.25 -15.01
C VAL A 75 4.35 -12.63 -14.37
N PRO A 76 3.30 -13.06 -13.67
CA PRO A 76 3.31 -14.35 -12.99
C PRO A 76 3.22 -15.51 -13.98
N ARG A 77 3.67 -16.67 -13.52
CA ARG A 77 3.37 -17.97 -14.11
C ARG A 77 2.83 -18.88 -13.02
N ILE A 78 1.65 -19.45 -13.25
CA ILE A 78 1.01 -20.39 -12.32
C ILE A 78 1.57 -21.80 -12.59
N GLU A 79 2.07 -22.45 -11.55
CA GLU A 79 2.66 -23.79 -11.61
C GLU A 79 1.65 -24.91 -11.30
N LEU A 80 0.43 -24.54 -10.93
CA LEU A 80 -0.66 -25.50 -10.73
C LEU A 80 -1.07 -26.18 -12.05
N PRO A 81 -1.48 -27.47 -12.01
CA PRO A 81 -2.05 -28.12 -13.18
C PRO A 81 -3.47 -27.61 -13.46
N GLY A 82 -3.96 -27.78 -14.68
CA GLY A 82 -5.37 -27.53 -15.04
C GLY A 82 -5.54 -26.54 -16.18
N ASP A 83 -6.70 -26.62 -16.83
CA ASP A 83 -6.99 -25.83 -18.03
C ASP A 83 -7.01 -24.33 -17.72
N ALA A 84 -7.53 -23.92 -16.56
CA ALA A 84 -7.57 -22.50 -16.18
C ALA A 84 -6.16 -21.91 -15.95
N ALA A 85 -5.27 -22.64 -15.27
CA ALA A 85 -3.88 -22.23 -15.12
C ALA A 85 -3.15 -22.17 -16.47
N PHE A 86 -3.39 -23.15 -17.35
CA PHE A 86 -2.85 -23.18 -18.70
C PHE A 86 -3.31 -21.96 -19.53
N ASP A 87 -4.61 -21.69 -19.54
CA ASP A 87 -5.22 -20.59 -20.30
C ASP A 87 -4.73 -19.23 -19.78
N PHE A 88 -4.64 -19.06 -18.45
CA PHE A 88 -4.07 -17.85 -17.86
C PHE A 88 -2.61 -17.64 -18.29
N ASN A 89 -1.77 -18.67 -18.14
CA ASN A 89 -0.36 -18.60 -18.55
C ASN A 89 -0.21 -18.28 -20.04
N ALA A 90 -1.02 -18.89 -20.91
CA ALA A 90 -1.02 -18.60 -22.34
C ALA A 90 -1.44 -17.15 -22.64
N GLY A 91 -2.40 -16.60 -21.90
CA GLY A 91 -2.76 -15.19 -21.97
C GLY A 91 -1.61 -14.27 -21.55
N MET A 92 -0.91 -14.64 -20.49
CA MET A 92 0.25 -13.91 -20.00
C MET A 92 1.46 -13.99 -20.95
N ASP A 93 1.65 -15.07 -21.72
CA ASP A 93 2.66 -15.14 -22.79
C ASP A 93 2.39 -14.13 -23.92
N VAL A 94 1.10 -13.90 -24.24
CA VAL A 94 0.69 -12.85 -25.19
C VAL A 94 0.95 -11.47 -24.59
N LEU A 95 0.56 -11.25 -23.33
CA LEU A 95 0.79 -10.00 -22.63
C LEU A 95 2.29 -9.65 -22.57
N GLU A 96 3.15 -10.62 -22.27
CA GLU A 96 4.61 -10.46 -22.28
C GLU A 96 5.12 -9.95 -23.63
N THR A 97 4.60 -10.51 -24.73
CA THR A 97 4.95 -10.06 -26.09
C THR A 97 4.51 -8.62 -26.34
N ASP A 98 3.29 -8.26 -25.92
CA ASP A 98 2.75 -6.92 -26.09
C ASP A 98 3.50 -5.88 -25.25
N LEU A 99 3.82 -6.21 -23.99
CA LEU A 99 4.62 -5.38 -23.08
C LEU A 99 6.01 -5.10 -23.65
N LEU A 100 6.72 -6.13 -24.13
CA LEU A 100 8.03 -5.96 -24.74
C LEU A 100 7.99 -5.08 -25.99
N SER A 101 6.98 -5.28 -26.84
CA SER A 101 6.81 -4.48 -28.05
C SER A 101 6.54 -3.00 -27.71
N GLU A 102 5.66 -2.75 -26.76
CA GLU A 102 5.29 -1.38 -26.37
C GLU A 102 6.42 -0.69 -25.62
N PHE A 103 7.15 -1.41 -24.77
CA PHE A 103 8.36 -0.92 -24.12
C PHE A 103 9.42 -0.48 -25.15
N GLN A 104 9.68 -1.32 -26.15
CA GLN A 104 10.61 -1.00 -27.25
C GLN A 104 10.14 0.22 -28.06
N ALA A 105 8.84 0.36 -28.28
CA ALA A 105 8.26 1.53 -28.94
C ALA A 105 8.48 2.79 -28.11
N SER A 106 8.23 2.75 -26.80
CA SER A 106 8.45 3.88 -25.89
C SER A 106 9.91 4.34 -25.88
N VAL A 107 10.86 3.40 -25.88
CA VAL A 107 12.29 3.71 -26.02
C VAL A 107 12.61 4.33 -27.40
N THR A 108 12.14 3.71 -28.49
CA THR A 108 12.48 4.13 -29.87
C THR A 108 11.87 5.50 -30.21
N GLU A 109 10.67 5.77 -29.72
CA GLU A 109 9.92 7.01 -29.97
C GLU A 109 10.19 8.09 -28.94
N ASN A 110 11.05 7.81 -27.95
CA ASN A 110 11.40 8.73 -26.87
C ASN A 110 10.16 9.20 -26.07
N ARG A 111 9.26 8.27 -25.75
CA ARG A 111 8.05 8.55 -24.99
C ARG A 111 8.36 8.69 -23.51
N PRO A 112 7.74 9.66 -22.81
CA PRO A 112 8.04 9.94 -21.40
C PRO A 112 7.68 8.77 -20.46
N TYR A 113 6.81 7.85 -20.89
CA TYR A 113 6.34 6.72 -20.11
C TYR A 113 6.46 5.43 -20.90
N ALA A 114 6.78 4.34 -20.19
CA ALA A 114 6.75 2.97 -20.70
C ALA A 114 5.61 2.19 -20.04
N PRO A 115 5.22 1.03 -20.60
CA PRO A 115 4.35 0.13 -19.88
C PRO A 115 5.10 -0.49 -18.71
N TYR A 116 4.37 -0.82 -17.65
CA TYR A 116 4.86 -1.66 -16.57
C TYR A 116 3.78 -2.65 -16.12
N ALA A 117 4.21 -3.77 -15.55
CA ALA A 117 3.33 -4.83 -15.09
C ALA A 117 3.82 -5.37 -13.74
N GLU A 118 2.89 -5.51 -12.82
CA GLU A 118 3.13 -6.01 -11.47
C GLU A 118 2.00 -6.97 -11.10
N TYR A 119 2.21 -7.77 -10.05
CA TYR A 119 1.18 -8.69 -9.61
C TYR A 119 1.21 -8.94 -8.12
N THR A 120 0.04 -9.30 -7.58
CA THR A 120 -0.09 -9.80 -6.21
C THR A 120 -0.51 -11.26 -6.20
N VAL A 121 -0.17 -11.97 -5.12
CA VAL A 121 -0.50 -13.39 -4.92
C VAL A 121 -1.11 -13.59 -3.54
N TYR A 122 -2.19 -14.36 -3.47
CA TYR A 122 -2.73 -14.94 -2.25
C TYR A 122 -2.74 -16.46 -2.36
N ASP A 123 -2.19 -17.15 -1.37
CA ASP A 123 -2.18 -18.61 -1.30
C ASP A 123 -2.34 -19.07 0.16
N ASP A 124 -3.48 -19.70 0.48
CA ASP A 124 -3.76 -20.30 1.78
C ASP A 124 -3.71 -21.85 1.77
N GLY A 125 -3.27 -22.44 0.65
CA GLY A 125 -3.26 -23.88 0.42
C GLY A 125 -4.59 -24.48 -0.08
N GLU A 126 -5.69 -23.73 -0.06
CA GLU A 126 -7.00 -24.14 -0.60
C GLU A 126 -7.43 -23.28 -1.80
N ILE A 127 -7.10 -21.99 -1.79
CA ILE A 127 -7.33 -21.00 -2.83
C ILE A 127 -5.98 -20.41 -3.24
N LEU A 128 -5.73 -20.33 -4.54
CA LEU A 128 -4.69 -19.50 -5.12
C LEU A 128 -5.36 -18.35 -5.89
N SER A 129 -5.05 -17.10 -5.55
CA SER A 129 -5.52 -15.92 -6.28
C SER A 129 -4.34 -15.10 -6.74
N VAL A 130 -4.38 -14.67 -8.00
CA VAL A 130 -3.35 -13.84 -8.63
C VAL A 130 -4.05 -12.65 -9.29
N LEU A 131 -3.60 -11.44 -8.99
CA LEU A 131 -4.04 -10.22 -9.64
C LEU A 131 -2.86 -9.60 -10.37
N VAL A 132 -2.88 -9.57 -11.69
CA VAL A 132 -1.91 -8.80 -12.49
C VAL A 132 -2.48 -7.42 -12.75
N ARG A 133 -1.69 -6.39 -12.51
CA ARG A 133 -1.97 -4.99 -12.85
C ARG A 133 -0.99 -4.55 -13.92
N VAL A 134 -1.51 -3.97 -14.99
CA VAL A 134 -0.71 -3.43 -16.08
C VAL A 134 -1.05 -1.96 -16.25
N ILE A 135 -0.03 -1.11 -16.26
CA ILE A 135 -0.18 0.29 -16.67
C ILE A 135 0.46 0.47 -18.03
N TRP A 136 -0.32 0.96 -18.98
CA TRP A 136 0.15 1.24 -20.33
C TRP A 136 0.53 2.71 -20.46
N ASN A 137 1.84 2.98 -20.47
CA ASN A 137 2.42 4.32 -20.71
C ASN A 137 1.80 5.45 -19.87
N ALA A 138 1.41 5.16 -18.62
CA ALA A 138 0.68 6.06 -17.72
C ALA A 138 -0.67 6.59 -18.26
N GLU A 139 -1.28 5.91 -19.23
CA GLU A 139 -2.54 6.34 -19.85
C GLU A 139 -3.77 5.55 -19.37
N TRP A 140 -3.64 4.22 -19.26
CA TRP A 140 -4.73 3.37 -18.79
C TRP A 140 -4.20 2.16 -18.02
N ILE A 141 -5.06 1.60 -17.17
CA ILE A 141 -4.77 0.48 -16.28
C ILE A 141 -5.66 -0.69 -16.66
N GLU A 142 -5.08 -1.89 -16.71
CA GLU A 142 -5.78 -3.15 -16.93
C GLU A 142 -5.49 -4.13 -15.80
N TYR A 143 -6.50 -4.92 -15.43
CA TYR A 143 -6.35 -5.97 -14.43
C TYR A 143 -6.71 -7.34 -15.00
N TYR A 144 -5.90 -8.34 -14.63
CA TYR A 144 -6.08 -9.73 -15.02
C TYR A 144 -6.16 -10.61 -13.75
N PRO A 145 -7.33 -10.65 -13.08
CA PRO A 145 -7.52 -11.54 -11.94
C PRO A 145 -7.71 -12.99 -12.40
N VAL A 146 -7.15 -13.92 -11.63
CA VAL A 146 -7.50 -15.34 -11.69
C VAL A 146 -7.53 -15.90 -10.28
N THR A 147 -8.57 -16.67 -9.97
CA THR A 147 -8.71 -17.36 -8.69
C THR A 147 -8.97 -18.84 -8.95
N LEU A 148 -8.16 -19.69 -8.34
CA LEU A 148 -8.12 -21.13 -8.58
C LEU A 148 -8.29 -21.89 -7.27
N ASP A 149 -8.93 -23.05 -7.35
CA ASP A 149 -8.79 -24.08 -6.31
C ASP A 149 -7.36 -24.63 -6.35
N ASN A 150 -6.65 -24.58 -5.23
CA ASN A 150 -5.23 -24.93 -5.18
C ASN A 150 -4.99 -26.43 -5.46
N LYS A 151 -5.95 -27.30 -5.12
CA LYS A 151 -5.82 -28.76 -5.30
C LYS A 151 -6.08 -29.20 -6.74
N THR A 152 -7.02 -28.57 -7.41
CA THR A 152 -7.45 -28.98 -8.76
C THR A 152 -6.99 -28.04 -9.86
N GLY A 153 -6.53 -26.83 -9.53
CA GLY A 153 -6.23 -25.73 -10.45
C GLY A 153 -7.43 -25.32 -11.31
N THR A 154 -8.64 -25.61 -10.85
CA THR A 154 -9.89 -25.21 -11.51
C THR A 154 -10.22 -23.78 -11.16
N ALA A 155 -10.67 -22.98 -12.13
CA ALA A 155 -11.13 -21.63 -11.89
C ALA A 155 -12.31 -21.60 -10.91
N LEU A 156 -12.24 -20.70 -9.95
CA LEU A 156 -13.36 -20.35 -9.07
C LEU A 156 -14.04 -19.12 -9.66
N ASP A 157 -15.25 -19.30 -10.18
CA ASP A 157 -16.08 -18.20 -10.63
C ASP A 157 -16.65 -17.41 -9.44
N THR A 158 -17.33 -16.29 -9.75
CA THR A 158 -17.92 -15.38 -8.77
C THR A 158 -18.86 -16.09 -7.78
N ALA A 159 -19.67 -17.06 -8.23
CA ALA A 159 -20.63 -17.76 -7.38
C ALA A 159 -19.92 -18.74 -6.43
N LEU A 160 -19.00 -19.56 -6.96
CA LEU A 160 -18.20 -20.49 -6.17
C LEU A 160 -17.32 -19.77 -5.16
N LEU A 161 -16.73 -18.64 -5.56
CA LEU A 161 -15.87 -17.85 -4.68
C LEU A 161 -16.69 -17.21 -3.55
N ALA A 162 -17.85 -16.62 -3.86
CA ALA A 162 -18.76 -16.07 -2.85
C ALA A 162 -19.20 -17.16 -1.83
N GLU A 163 -19.54 -18.36 -2.31
CA GLU A 163 -19.90 -19.50 -1.44
C GLU A 163 -18.76 -19.87 -0.48
N ARG A 164 -17.50 -19.87 -0.95
CA ARG A 164 -16.34 -20.15 -0.08
C ARG A 164 -16.15 -19.12 1.03
N PHE A 165 -16.51 -17.88 0.78
CA PHE A 165 -16.51 -16.81 1.78
C PHE A 165 -17.81 -16.77 2.61
N GLY A 166 -18.68 -17.78 2.48
CA GLY A 166 -19.91 -17.91 3.25
C GLY A 166 -21.03 -16.97 2.79
N ILE A 167 -20.96 -16.43 1.57
CA ILE A 167 -21.95 -15.54 0.98
C ILE A 167 -22.88 -16.37 0.10
N THR A 168 -24.10 -16.65 0.58
CA THR A 168 -25.07 -17.49 -0.16
C THR A 168 -26.19 -16.70 -0.82
N ASP A 169 -26.79 -15.73 -0.11
CA ASP A 169 -28.00 -15.02 -0.56
C ASP A 169 -27.83 -13.50 -0.71
N ASP A 170 -26.78 -12.93 -0.10
CA ASP A 170 -26.64 -11.47 0.06
C ASP A 170 -25.57 -10.83 -0.86
N LEU A 171 -25.00 -11.59 -1.81
CA LEU A 171 -23.88 -11.10 -2.62
C LEU A 171 -24.20 -9.77 -3.31
N PHE A 172 -25.35 -9.66 -3.95
CA PHE A 172 -25.72 -8.43 -4.67
C PHE A 172 -25.82 -7.21 -3.73
N ALA A 173 -26.40 -7.37 -2.54
CA ALA A 173 -26.46 -6.29 -1.56
C ALA A 173 -25.06 -5.89 -1.08
N ILE A 174 -24.17 -6.86 -0.85
CA ILE A 174 -22.77 -6.61 -0.48
C ILE A 174 -22.04 -5.85 -1.60
N LEU A 175 -22.29 -6.19 -2.88
CA LEU A 175 -21.71 -5.47 -4.01
C LEU A 175 -22.17 -4.00 -4.04
N GLU A 176 -23.47 -3.74 -3.83
CA GLU A 176 -23.97 -2.36 -3.76
C GLU A 176 -23.38 -1.59 -2.57
N ASP A 177 -23.26 -2.22 -1.41
CA ASP A 177 -22.63 -1.62 -0.23
C ASP A 177 -21.14 -1.35 -0.46
N THR A 178 -20.47 -2.20 -1.23
CA THR A 178 -19.08 -2.00 -1.65
C THR A 178 -18.93 -0.74 -2.52
N VAL A 179 -19.84 -0.51 -3.47
CA VAL A 179 -19.86 0.72 -4.28
C VAL A 179 -20.05 1.96 -3.42
N ARG A 180 -20.97 1.91 -2.44
CA ARG A 180 -21.23 3.02 -1.51
C ARG A 180 -20.00 3.31 -0.64
N ALA A 181 -19.37 2.27 -0.11
CA ALA A 181 -18.16 2.39 0.72
C ALA A 181 -16.99 2.96 -0.09
N ALA A 182 -16.75 2.44 -1.30
CA ALA A 182 -15.73 2.94 -2.21
C ALA A 182 -15.94 4.42 -2.57
N SER A 183 -17.18 4.79 -2.90
CA SER A 183 -17.53 6.17 -3.23
C SER A 183 -17.29 7.13 -2.05
N LEU A 184 -17.60 6.69 -0.82
CA LEU A 184 -17.34 7.46 0.39
C LEU A 184 -15.84 7.66 0.63
N ASP A 185 -15.05 6.59 0.49
CA ASP A 185 -13.60 6.62 0.70
C ASP A 185 -12.89 7.56 -0.30
N MET A 186 -13.34 7.54 -1.56
CA MET A 186 -12.86 8.46 -2.59
C MET A 186 -13.33 9.91 -2.40
N GLY A 187 -14.27 10.17 -1.48
CA GLY A 187 -14.98 11.46 -1.40
C GLY A 187 -15.74 11.79 -2.69
N ALA A 188 -16.19 10.76 -3.41
CA ALA A 188 -16.83 10.91 -4.71
C ALA A 188 -18.17 11.65 -4.59
N PRO A 189 -18.48 12.59 -5.50
CA PRO A 189 -19.78 13.24 -5.53
C PRO A 189 -20.86 12.24 -5.98
N ALA A 190 -22.10 12.47 -5.56
CA ALA A 190 -23.24 11.59 -5.84
C ALA A 190 -23.41 11.13 -7.31
N PRO A 191 -23.12 11.96 -8.35
CA PRO A 191 -23.18 11.49 -9.73
C PRO A 191 -22.17 10.40 -10.09
N ILE A 192 -20.99 10.38 -9.44
CA ILE A 192 -19.97 9.34 -9.65
C ILE A 192 -20.44 8.03 -8.99
N GLU A 193 -20.92 8.09 -7.75
CA GLU A 193 -21.51 6.92 -7.07
C GLU A 193 -22.64 6.30 -7.90
N ALA A 194 -23.52 7.14 -8.46
CA ALA A 194 -24.61 6.68 -9.31
C ALA A 194 -24.11 5.97 -10.59
N ALA A 195 -23.08 6.50 -11.25
CA ALA A 195 -22.49 5.87 -12.43
C ALA A 195 -21.85 4.51 -12.11
N MET A 196 -21.10 4.43 -11.00
CA MET A 196 -20.51 3.16 -10.53
C MET A 196 -21.59 2.12 -10.20
N MET A 197 -22.71 2.55 -9.64
CA MET A 197 -23.85 1.67 -9.34
C MET A 197 -24.52 1.17 -10.63
N GLU A 198 -24.71 2.03 -11.63
CA GLU A 198 -25.26 1.64 -12.94
C GLU A 198 -24.37 0.61 -13.66
N ASP A 199 -23.04 0.77 -13.59
CA ASP A 199 -22.09 -0.19 -14.15
C ASP A 199 -22.14 -1.53 -13.41
N LEU A 200 -22.20 -1.51 -12.07
CA LEU A 200 -22.36 -2.73 -11.28
C LEU A 200 -23.61 -3.51 -11.72
N TRP A 201 -24.75 -2.83 -11.88
CA TRP A 201 -25.98 -3.48 -12.31
C TRP A 201 -25.86 -4.08 -13.72
N GLN A 202 -25.17 -3.41 -14.64
CA GLN A 202 -24.89 -3.97 -15.97
C GLN A 202 -23.99 -5.20 -15.90
N TYR A 203 -22.96 -5.20 -15.05
CA TYR A 203 -22.10 -6.37 -14.86
C TYR A 203 -22.87 -7.55 -14.28
N VAL A 204 -23.78 -7.30 -13.34
CA VAL A 204 -24.65 -8.35 -12.78
C VAL A 204 -25.61 -8.88 -13.84
N GLU A 205 -26.22 -8.02 -14.67
CA GLU A 205 -27.13 -8.44 -15.75
C GLU A 205 -26.42 -9.27 -16.82
N ASN A 206 -25.15 -8.96 -17.11
CA ASN A 206 -24.36 -9.62 -18.15
C ASN A 206 -23.51 -10.80 -17.66
N ASP A 207 -23.54 -11.13 -16.36
CA ASP A 207 -22.66 -12.14 -15.74
C ASP A 207 -21.16 -11.81 -15.91
N GLU A 208 -20.82 -10.52 -15.79
CA GLU A 208 -19.47 -9.96 -15.96
C GLU A 208 -18.84 -9.49 -14.64
N VAL A 209 -19.47 -9.79 -13.50
CA VAL A 209 -18.89 -9.48 -12.18
C VAL A 209 -17.61 -10.29 -11.99
N LYS A 210 -16.51 -9.60 -11.70
CA LYS A 210 -15.20 -10.20 -11.43
C LYS A 210 -14.88 -10.07 -9.94
N LEU A 211 -14.94 -11.19 -9.23
CA LEU A 211 -14.42 -11.32 -7.88
C LEU A 211 -13.07 -12.02 -7.86
N PHE A 212 -12.23 -11.66 -6.90
CA PHE A 212 -10.95 -12.31 -6.64
C PHE A 212 -10.57 -12.16 -5.16
N VAL A 213 -9.56 -12.89 -4.71
CA VAL A 213 -8.99 -12.71 -3.35
C VAL A 213 -7.74 -11.84 -3.44
N ASP A 214 -7.70 -10.74 -2.69
CA ASP A 214 -6.51 -9.90 -2.59
C ASP A 214 -5.40 -10.57 -1.77
N GLU A 215 -4.19 -10.02 -1.83
CA GLU A 215 -2.99 -10.53 -1.18
C GLU A 215 -3.09 -10.68 0.35
N VAL A 216 -4.02 -9.98 0.98
CA VAL A 216 -4.28 -10.07 2.42
C VAL A 216 -5.51 -10.93 2.76
N GLY A 217 -6.04 -11.68 1.77
CA GLY A 217 -7.08 -12.67 1.96
C GLY A 217 -8.50 -12.12 1.95
N ARG A 218 -8.74 -10.93 1.40
CA ARG A 218 -10.08 -10.34 1.31
C ARG A 218 -10.68 -10.62 -0.05
N LEU A 219 -11.95 -10.99 -0.05
CA LEU A 219 -12.73 -11.01 -1.27
C LEU A 219 -12.91 -9.58 -1.77
N SER A 220 -12.57 -9.35 -3.04
CA SER A 220 -12.51 -8.05 -3.68
C SER A 220 -13.24 -8.05 -5.03
N LEU A 221 -13.89 -6.93 -5.34
CA LEU A 221 -14.59 -6.66 -6.59
C LEU A 221 -13.70 -5.81 -7.50
N LEU A 222 -13.59 -6.19 -8.77
CA LEU A 222 -13.05 -5.31 -9.80
C LEU A 222 -14.19 -4.52 -10.47
N LEU A 223 -14.18 -3.19 -10.35
CA LEU A 223 -15.23 -2.31 -10.85
C LEU A 223 -14.63 -1.11 -11.61
N ILE A 224 -15.39 -0.50 -12.52
CA ILE A 224 -15.01 0.79 -13.10
C ILE A 224 -15.24 1.91 -12.08
N SER A 225 -14.20 2.71 -11.89
CA SER A 225 -14.18 3.92 -11.08
C SER A 225 -14.07 5.13 -11.98
N TYR A 226 -14.59 6.26 -11.51
CA TYR A 226 -14.58 7.51 -12.27
C TYR A 226 -13.85 8.60 -11.50
N ASP A 227 -12.74 9.05 -12.06
CA ASP A 227 -12.02 10.23 -11.60
C ASP A 227 -12.29 11.40 -12.57
N PRO A 228 -12.68 12.59 -12.10
CA PRO A 228 -12.92 13.74 -12.96
C PRO A 228 -11.70 14.20 -13.79
N ALA A 229 -10.48 13.93 -13.31
CA ALA A 229 -9.22 14.28 -13.95
C ALA A 229 -8.64 13.11 -14.78
N ALA A 230 -8.74 11.86 -14.30
CA ALA A 230 -8.15 10.68 -14.97
C ALA A 230 -9.14 9.90 -15.86
N GLY A 231 -10.45 10.13 -15.72
CA GLY A 231 -11.48 9.41 -16.47
C GLY A 231 -11.89 8.10 -15.82
N ALA A 232 -12.35 7.15 -16.63
CA ALA A 232 -12.83 5.85 -16.17
C ALA A 232 -11.73 4.78 -16.24
N PHE A 233 -11.54 4.02 -15.17
CA PHE A 233 -10.55 2.93 -15.09
C PHE A 233 -11.03 1.83 -14.15
N GLU A 234 -10.65 0.57 -14.40
CA GLU A 234 -10.93 -0.52 -13.47
C GLU A 234 -10.17 -0.30 -12.15
N THR A 235 -10.77 -0.65 -11.01
CA THR A 235 -10.16 -0.53 -9.67
C THR A 235 -10.64 -1.69 -8.79
N PRO A 236 -9.74 -2.34 -8.05
CA PRO A 236 -10.10 -3.34 -7.07
C PRO A 236 -10.65 -2.68 -5.80
N TYR A 237 -11.75 -3.23 -5.27
CA TYR A 237 -12.36 -2.80 -4.01
C TYR A 237 -12.63 -4.01 -3.11
N PRO A 238 -12.06 -4.05 -1.89
CA PRO A 238 -12.43 -5.06 -0.90
C PRO A 238 -13.93 -5.01 -0.64
N LEU A 239 -14.58 -6.17 -0.66
CA LEU A 239 -16.02 -6.23 -0.40
C LEU A 239 -16.34 -5.66 0.99
N ALA A 240 -17.45 -4.93 1.08
CA ALA A 240 -17.98 -4.35 2.30
C ALA A 240 -18.61 -5.43 3.21
N MET A 241 -17.83 -6.45 3.55
CA MET A 241 -18.25 -7.54 4.43
C MET A 241 -18.08 -7.17 5.91
N PRO A 242 -18.98 -7.63 6.80
CA PRO A 242 -18.75 -7.57 8.23
C PRO A 242 -17.44 -8.27 8.57
N ARG A 243 -16.51 -7.53 9.16
CA ARG A 243 -15.24 -8.11 9.60
C ARG A 243 -15.40 -8.74 10.98
N GLY A 244 -14.63 -9.80 11.21
CA GLY A 244 -14.56 -10.43 12.51
C GLY A 244 -14.12 -9.44 13.60
N ASP A 245 -14.55 -9.74 14.82
CA ASP A 245 -14.26 -8.98 16.02
C ASP A 245 -12.75 -8.70 16.26
N ARG A 246 -11.89 -9.60 15.78
CA ARG A 246 -10.43 -9.53 15.83
C ARG A 246 -9.80 -9.46 14.44
N ALA A 247 -10.37 -8.64 13.56
CA ALA A 247 -9.84 -8.42 12.22
C ALA A 247 -8.38 -7.93 12.27
N LEU A 248 -7.50 -8.64 11.57
CA LEU A 248 -6.11 -8.25 11.41
C LEU A 248 -6.02 -6.98 10.55
N ASN A 249 -5.05 -6.14 10.87
CA ASN A 249 -4.73 -4.95 10.09
C ASN A 249 -4.10 -5.36 8.75
N PRO A 250 -4.56 -4.87 7.59
CA PRO A 250 -3.96 -5.14 6.27
C PRO A 250 -2.49 -4.83 6.21
N VAL A 251 -2.08 -3.71 6.78
CA VAL A 251 -0.69 -3.29 6.79
C VAL A 251 0.15 -4.29 7.56
N PHE A 252 -0.37 -4.76 8.71
CA PHE A 252 0.28 -5.82 9.49
C PHE A 252 0.37 -7.13 8.69
N LEU A 253 -0.71 -7.52 8.00
CA LEU A 253 -0.73 -8.71 7.14
C LEU A 253 0.31 -8.62 6.02
N ARG A 254 0.39 -7.48 5.32
CA ARG A 254 1.38 -7.28 4.25
C ARG A 254 2.82 -7.39 4.78
N VAL A 255 3.09 -6.77 5.93
CA VAL A 255 4.41 -6.85 6.59
C VAL A 255 4.72 -8.28 7.03
N ALA A 256 3.77 -9.00 7.63
CA ALA A 256 3.95 -10.39 8.03
C ALA A 256 4.23 -11.31 6.82
N ASN A 257 3.48 -11.13 5.73
CA ASN A 257 3.68 -11.89 4.49
C ASN A 257 5.06 -11.60 3.87
N GLN A 258 5.51 -10.34 3.87
CA GLN A 258 6.86 -9.98 3.43
C GLN A 258 7.95 -10.70 4.24
N LEU A 259 7.72 -10.88 5.53
CA LEU A 259 8.62 -11.62 6.43
C LEU A 259 8.49 -13.14 6.33
N GLY A 260 7.55 -13.66 5.51
CA GLY A 260 7.25 -15.09 5.42
C GLY A 260 6.62 -15.67 6.70
N LEU A 261 5.91 -14.84 7.46
CA LEU A 261 5.30 -15.20 8.73
C LEU A 261 3.79 -15.43 8.60
N ASN A 262 3.26 -16.42 9.30
CA ASN A 262 1.83 -16.57 9.47
C ASN A 262 1.31 -15.53 10.49
N ALA A 263 0.61 -14.50 10.01
CA ALA A 263 0.13 -13.39 10.82
C ALA A 263 -0.78 -13.81 11.99
N GLU A 264 -1.50 -14.92 11.86
CA GLU A 264 -2.35 -15.44 12.94
C GLU A 264 -1.54 -16.01 14.10
N GLU A 265 -0.35 -16.56 13.81
CA GLU A 265 0.56 -17.20 14.77
C GLU A 265 1.53 -16.23 15.45
N ILE A 266 1.55 -14.96 15.05
CA ILE A 266 2.42 -13.94 15.66
C ILE A 266 1.87 -13.56 17.04
N ASP A 267 2.65 -13.78 18.11
CA ASP A 267 2.27 -13.43 19.48
C ASP A 267 2.40 -11.93 19.79
N ASP A 268 3.23 -11.20 19.03
CA ASP A 268 3.44 -9.76 19.20
C ASP A 268 2.15 -8.94 18.98
N ALA A 269 2.02 -7.83 19.72
CA ALA A 269 0.90 -6.91 19.60
C ALA A 269 0.94 -6.08 18.30
N GLY A 270 2.07 -6.08 17.61
CA GLY A 270 2.29 -5.38 16.35
C GLY A 270 3.76 -5.32 15.96
N PHE A 271 4.04 -4.53 14.92
CA PHE A 271 5.38 -4.21 14.45
C PHE A 271 5.72 -2.74 14.72
N ALA A 272 7.00 -2.44 14.84
CA ALA A 272 7.51 -1.08 14.84
C ALA A 272 8.81 -0.98 14.03
N ALA A 273 9.08 0.21 13.51
CA ALA A 273 10.27 0.47 12.71
C ALA A 273 10.88 1.84 13.03
N TYR A 274 12.20 1.91 13.04
CA TYR A 274 12.93 3.17 13.11
C TYR A 274 13.11 3.75 11.71
N LEU A 275 12.54 4.93 11.49
CA LEU A 275 12.56 5.62 10.20
C LEU A 275 13.85 6.42 9.98
N GLY A 276 14.63 6.67 11.02
CA GLY A 276 15.82 7.51 10.96
C GLY A 276 15.69 8.75 11.83
N SER A 277 16.67 9.65 11.70
CA SER A 277 16.68 10.89 12.45
C SER A 277 16.58 12.11 11.55
N GLY A 278 15.87 13.15 11.96
CA GLY A 278 15.77 14.43 11.25
C GLY A 278 16.56 15.55 11.91
N PHE A 279 17.90 15.54 11.82
CA PHE A 279 18.76 16.63 12.33
C PHE A 279 19.16 17.65 11.26
N SER A 280 18.77 17.42 10.01
CA SER A 280 19.10 18.24 8.84
C SER A 280 18.14 17.93 7.71
N ASP A 281 18.08 18.78 6.69
CA ASP A 281 17.19 18.56 5.54
C ASP A 281 17.50 17.19 4.87
N ALA A 282 18.78 16.83 4.74
CA ALA A 282 19.19 15.57 4.13
C ALA A 282 18.77 14.33 4.94
N THR A 283 18.75 14.43 6.28
CA THR A 283 18.39 13.31 7.16
C THR A 283 16.88 13.21 7.36
N LEU A 284 16.18 14.34 7.36
CA LEU A 284 14.72 14.40 7.25
C LEU A 284 14.23 13.82 5.92
N ASP A 285 14.91 14.11 4.80
CA ASP A 285 14.58 13.51 3.51
C ASP A 285 14.61 12.00 3.57
N LEU A 286 15.61 11.40 4.24
CA LEU A 286 15.66 9.95 4.41
C LEU A 286 14.45 9.40 5.17
N VAL A 287 14.00 10.09 6.22
CA VAL A 287 12.78 9.72 6.96
C VAL A 287 11.56 9.78 6.03
N MET A 288 11.45 10.84 5.22
CA MET A 288 10.35 11.02 4.27
C MET A 288 10.34 9.93 3.18
N LYS A 289 11.51 9.55 2.64
CA LYS A 289 11.65 8.45 1.67
C LYS A 289 11.15 7.12 2.21
N ARG A 290 11.48 6.81 3.48
CA ARG A 290 11.07 5.55 4.12
C ARG A 290 9.58 5.53 4.46
N LEU A 291 9.04 6.67 4.86
CA LEU A 291 7.59 6.82 5.04
C LEU A 291 6.84 6.66 3.72
N TRP A 292 7.36 7.23 2.64
CA TRP A 292 6.78 7.06 1.31
C TRP A 292 6.85 5.61 0.84
N ALA A 293 8.02 4.97 0.96
CA ALA A 293 8.17 3.55 0.64
C ALA A 293 7.19 2.70 1.44
N PHE A 294 7.08 2.93 2.75
CA PHE A 294 6.08 2.26 3.57
C PHE A 294 4.65 2.47 3.02
N ALA A 295 4.32 3.70 2.64
CA ALA A 295 2.99 4.02 2.17
C ALA A 295 2.65 3.36 0.83
N ALA A 296 3.58 3.43 -0.12
CA ALA A 296 3.46 2.80 -1.43
C ALA A 296 3.34 1.28 -1.32
N ASP A 297 4.19 0.66 -0.50
CA ASP A 297 4.35 -0.80 -0.48
C ASP A 297 3.31 -1.48 0.44
N TYR A 298 2.91 -0.84 1.54
CA TYR A 298 2.15 -1.53 2.60
C TYR A 298 0.81 -0.90 2.97
N SER A 299 0.50 0.33 2.54
CA SER A 299 -0.72 1.01 3.01
C SER A 299 -1.58 1.63 1.90
N GLU A 300 -1.34 1.25 0.64
CA GLU A 300 -2.10 1.75 -0.52
C GLU A 300 -2.02 3.29 -0.60
N TYR A 301 -0.80 3.82 -0.46
CA TYR A 301 -0.47 5.24 -0.43
C TYR A 301 -1.09 6.03 0.74
N ARG A 302 -1.71 5.37 1.73
CA ARG A 302 -2.22 6.03 2.93
C ARG A 302 -1.10 6.32 3.92
N LEU A 303 -0.84 7.59 4.19
CA LEU A 303 0.19 7.97 5.14
C LEU A 303 -0.20 7.61 6.58
N PRO A 304 0.76 7.16 7.42
CA PRO A 304 0.52 6.97 8.85
C PRO A 304 0.12 8.29 9.51
N ALA A 305 -0.75 8.22 10.52
CA ALA A 305 -1.09 9.39 11.33
C ALA A 305 0.15 9.88 12.11
N LEU A 306 0.41 11.19 12.11
CA LEU A 306 1.43 11.79 12.96
C LEU A 306 0.86 11.95 14.38
N LEU A 307 1.45 11.25 15.35
CA LEU A 307 1.21 11.53 16.77
C LEU A 307 2.15 12.67 17.18
N ASP A 308 1.58 13.87 17.40
CA ASP A 308 2.35 15.07 17.65
C ASP A 308 2.98 15.06 19.06
N ASN A 309 4.25 14.71 19.14
CA ASN A 309 5.04 14.80 20.37
C ASN A 309 5.68 16.17 20.53
N SER A 310 4.96 17.27 20.32
CA SER A 310 5.53 18.61 20.46
C SER A 310 5.57 19.11 21.92
N VAL A 311 6.54 19.96 22.21
CA VAL A 311 6.61 20.74 23.46
C VAL A 311 6.27 22.19 23.12
N ALA A 312 5.29 22.75 23.83
CA ALA A 312 4.94 24.16 23.73
C ALA A 312 5.94 25.04 24.52
N THR A 313 6.28 26.19 23.95
CA THR A 313 7.15 27.23 24.51
C THR A 313 6.49 28.59 24.36
N GLU A 314 7.09 29.63 24.95
CA GLU A 314 6.63 31.02 24.76
C GLU A 314 6.74 31.50 23.30
N SER A 315 7.66 30.94 22.51
CA SER A 315 7.96 31.33 21.13
C SER A 315 7.32 30.44 20.06
N GLY A 316 6.61 29.37 20.45
CA GLY A 316 6.01 28.40 19.52
C GLY A 316 6.04 26.98 20.08
N SER A 317 6.00 25.98 19.20
CA SER A 317 6.11 24.56 19.57
C SER A 317 7.19 23.88 18.73
N TYR A 318 7.94 22.97 19.34
CA TYR A 318 8.92 22.13 18.63
C TYR A 318 8.67 20.66 18.95
N LEU A 319 8.98 19.76 18.01
CA LEU A 319 8.95 18.31 18.22
C LEU A 319 9.92 17.94 19.32
N ALA A 320 9.47 17.17 20.31
CA ALA A 320 10.24 16.78 21.48
C ALA A 320 11.44 15.86 21.15
N GLY A 321 11.72 15.63 19.87
CA GLY A 321 12.94 15.02 19.42
C GLY A 321 12.99 14.85 17.91
N ASN A 322 14.03 14.15 17.47
CA ASN A 322 14.38 14.06 16.06
C ASN A 322 14.51 12.60 15.58
N GLU A 323 14.31 11.59 16.45
CA GLU A 323 14.27 10.17 16.05
C GLU A 323 12.84 9.77 15.69
N PHE A 324 12.64 9.27 14.48
CA PHE A 324 11.31 8.96 13.96
C PHE A 324 11.04 7.46 14.02
N TYR A 325 9.84 7.10 14.48
CA TYR A 325 9.40 5.72 14.64
C TYR A 325 8.02 5.52 14.03
N LEU A 326 7.82 4.38 13.37
CA LEU A 326 6.56 3.91 12.79
C LEU A 326 6.01 2.76 13.64
N PHE A 327 4.68 2.71 13.76
CA PHE A 327 3.94 1.75 14.58
C PHE A 327 2.81 1.11 13.75
N ILE A 328 2.77 -0.22 13.73
CA ILE A 328 1.84 -1.01 12.92
C ILE A 328 1.18 -2.06 13.83
N PRO A 329 -0.03 -1.82 14.34
CA PRO A 329 -0.64 -2.73 15.29
C PRO A 329 -1.23 -3.96 14.58
N LYS A 330 -1.27 -5.10 15.27
CA LYS A 330 -1.79 -6.37 14.75
C LYS A 330 -3.25 -6.28 14.30
N TYR A 331 -4.11 -5.62 15.08
CA TYR A 331 -5.54 -5.51 14.80
C TYR A 331 -5.91 -4.14 14.23
N GLU A 332 -6.83 -4.13 13.27
CA GLU A 332 -7.23 -2.93 12.51
C GLU A 332 -7.75 -1.79 13.42
N ASN A 333 -8.55 -2.14 14.42
CA ASN A 333 -9.17 -1.18 15.34
C ASN A 333 -8.33 -0.90 16.59
N THR A 334 -7.03 -1.19 16.56
CA THR A 334 -6.14 -0.85 17.67
C THR A 334 -5.96 0.66 17.75
N VAL A 335 -6.12 1.21 18.94
CA VAL A 335 -5.80 2.61 19.24
C VAL A 335 -4.33 2.67 19.66
N ILE A 336 -3.52 3.42 18.92
CA ILE A 336 -2.18 3.80 19.34
C ILE A 336 -2.28 5.11 20.11
N ARG A 337 -1.71 5.14 21.32
CA ARG A 337 -1.62 6.35 22.14
C ARG A 337 -0.16 6.71 22.39
N LEU A 338 0.14 7.99 22.24
CA LEU A 338 1.39 8.61 22.65
C LEU A 338 1.18 9.30 24.00
N THR A 339 1.98 8.93 24.99
CA THR A 339 2.08 9.65 26.26
C THR A 339 3.45 10.29 26.34
N GLN A 340 3.51 11.63 26.42
CA GLN A 340 4.78 12.34 26.58
C GLN A 340 5.34 12.12 28.00
N MET A 341 6.63 11.80 28.07
CA MET A 341 7.33 11.48 29.31
C MET A 341 8.41 12.52 29.60
N MET A 342 8.55 12.89 30.87
CA MET A 342 9.59 13.78 31.37
C MET A 342 10.46 13.04 32.38
N LEU A 343 11.78 13.18 32.24
CA LEU A 343 12.73 12.71 33.23
C LEU A 343 12.80 13.74 34.36
N THR A 344 12.48 13.30 35.58
CA THR A 344 12.59 14.12 36.78
C THR A 344 14.04 14.20 37.26
N ASP A 345 14.33 15.18 38.12
CA ASP A 345 15.63 15.31 38.80
C ASP A 345 16.01 14.06 39.64
N ALA A 346 15.01 13.26 40.04
CA ALA A 346 15.19 12.01 40.74
C ALA A 346 15.61 10.84 39.82
N GLY A 347 15.66 11.07 38.49
CA GLY A 347 15.93 10.04 37.49
C GLY A 347 14.73 9.16 37.15
N GLU A 348 13.52 9.55 37.57
CA GLU A 348 12.28 8.83 37.27
C GLU A 348 11.57 9.46 36.07
N LEU A 349 11.00 8.63 35.19
CA LEU A 349 10.18 9.08 34.08
C LEU A 349 8.72 9.16 34.50
N VAL A 350 8.12 10.34 34.33
CA VAL A 350 6.72 10.59 34.66
C VAL A 350 5.99 11.19 33.45
N PRO A 351 4.70 10.89 33.25
CA PRO A 351 3.90 11.55 32.21
C PRO A 351 3.83 13.06 32.42
N VAL A 352 3.96 13.85 31.35
CA VAL A 352 3.86 15.33 31.41
C VAL A 352 2.42 15.77 31.69
N ASP A 353 1.46 15.15 30.99
CA ASP A 353 0.02 15.26 31.28
C ASP A 353 -0.66 13.93 30.92
N PRO A 354 -1.13 13.14 31.91
CA PRO A 354 -1.81 11.88 31.66
C PRO A 354 -3.10 12.00 30.81
N ALA A 355 -3.68 13.19 30.70
CA ALA A 355 -4.94 13.44 29.98
C ALA A 355 -4.74 13.95 28.54
N ALA A 356 -3.54 14.40 28.16
CA ALA A 356 -3.27 15.09 26.89
C ALA A 356 -2.60 14.22 25.82
N GLY A 357 -2.69 12.90 25.91
CA GLY A 357 -2.05 12.00 24.95
C GLY A 357 -2.67 12.08 23.54
N GLU A 358 -1.82 12.18 22.53
CA GLU A 358 -2.21 12.04 21.13
C GLU A 358 -2.58 10.58 20.83
N ALA A 359 -3.58 10.37 19.97
CA ALA A 359 -4.03 9.03 19.65
C ALA A 359 -4.54 8.91 18.22
N ALA A 360 -4.27 7.75 17.61
CA ALA A 360 -4.77 7.38 16.29
C ALA A 360 -5.26 5.94 16.29
N VAL A 361 -6.16 5.60 15.37
CA VAL A 361 -6.56 4.21 15.10
C VAL A 361 -5.74 3.70 13.92
N GLY A 362 -5.26 2.45 13.99
CA GLY A 362 -4.45 1.85 12.95
C GLY A 362 -2.98 2.19 13.09
N PHE A 363 -2.29 2.46 11.98
CA PHE A 363 -0.83 2.70 11.97
C PHE A 363 -0.50 4.20 12.08
N ALA A 364 0.57 4.50 12.79
CA ALA A 364 0.95 5.87 13.14
C ALA A 364 2.47 6.02 13.24
N PHE A 365 2.95 7.25 13.18
CA PHE A 365 4.36 7.57 13.40
C PHE A 365 4.52 8.77 14.33
N THR A 366 5.69 8.90 14.95
CA THR A 366 6.00 10.03 15.84
C THR A 366 7.50 10.30 15.88
N ALA A 367 7.88 11.40 16.51
CA ALA A 367 9.26 11.76 16.80
C ALA A 367 9.53 11.72 18.32
N GLY A 368 10.61 11.05 18.72
CA GLY A 368 11.11 10.98 20.09
C GLY A 368 12.51 11.60 20.21
N ASN A 369 12.89 11.96 21.44
CA ASN A 369 14.26 12.40 21.70
C ASN A 369 15.26 11.27 21.45
N ILE A 370 16.51 11.66 21.14
CA ILE A 370 17.63 10.72 21.19
C ILE A 370 17.73 10.19 22.61
N SER A 371 17.60 8.88 22.77
CA SER A 371 17.76 8.26 24.07
C SER A 371 18.45 6.92 23.99
N GLU A 372 19.35 6.71 24.94
CA GLU A 372 20.13 5.49 25.10
C GLU A 372 19.40 4.44 25.94
N ILE A 373 18.40 4.86 26.72
CA ILE A 373 17.73 4.04 27.74
C ILE A 373 16.20 4.17 27.67
N TYR A 374 15.67 5.39 27.57
CA TYR A 374 14.23 5.64 27.52
C TYR A 374 13.90 6.89 26.71
N SER A 375 13.10 6.78 25.66
CA SER A 375 12.57 7.97 25.00
C SER A 375 11.64 8.76 25.92
N ASN A 376 11.44 10.02 25.59
CA ASN A 376 10.51 10.97 26.19
C ASN A 376 9.06 10.70 25.76
N MET A 377 8.77 9.44 25.44
CA MET A 377 7.48 8.98 25.03
C MET A 377 7.23 7.56 25.48
N GLU A 378 5.98 7.26 25.74
CA GLU A 378 5.45 5.91 25.90
C GLU A 378 4.35 5.69 24.88
N ILE A 379 4.45 4.59 24.16
CA ILE A 379 3.48 4.16 23.17
C ILE A 379 2.64 3.08 23.81
N THR A 380 1.32 3.22 23.69
CA THR A 380 0.37 2.20 24.12
C THR A 380 -0.45 1.72 22.95
N TYR A 381 -0.46 0.41 22.70
CA TYR A 381 -1.45 -0.25 21.87
C TYR A 381 -2.61 -0.68 22.76
N ALA A 382 -3.81 -0.18 22.45
CA ALA A 382 -5.03 -0.55 23.15
C ALA A 382 -6.01 -1.17 22.15
N PHE A 383 -6.34 -2.44 22.37
CA PHE A 383 -7.33 -3.17 21.59
C PHE A 383 -8.28 -3.89 22.55
N ARG A 384 -9.53 -3.43 22.62
CA ARG A 384 -10.54 -3.93 23.56
C ARG A 384 -10.04 -3.85 25.02
N ASP A 385 -9.89 -4.99 25.69
CA ASP A 385 -9.40 -5.17 27.05
C ASP A 385 -7.90 -5.46 27.15
N GLU A 386 -7.22 -5.58 26.01
CA GLU A 386 -5.77 -5.80 25.93
C GLU A 386 -5.04 -4.48 25.75
N THR A 387 -4.01 -4.26 26.58
CA THR A 387 -3.12 -3.10 26.49
C THR A 387 -1.66 -3.52 26.57
N VAL A 388 -0.86 -2.97 25.67
CA VAL A 388 0.61 -3.16 25.65
C VAL A 388 1.24 -1.77 25.60
N ALA A 389 2.10 -1.48 26.57
CA ALA A 389 2.84 -0.21 26.66
C ALA A 389 4.34 -0.46 26.53
N PHE A 390 5.00 0.36 25.72
CA PHE A 390 6.43 0.24 25.45
C PHE A 390 7.05 1.61 25.13
N ARG A 391 8.37 1.68 25.15
CA ARG A 391 9.12 2.92 24.87
C ARG A 391 10.19 2.63 23.82
N PRO A 392 10.07 3.17 22.60
CA PRO A 392 11.09 2.99 21.60
C PRO A 392 12.37 3.72 21.97
N TYR A 393 13.54 3.17 21.66
CA TYR A 393 14.82 3.87 21.76
C TYR A 393 15.88 3.23 20.86
N ILE A 394 16.98 3.94 20.62
CA ILE A 394 18.16 3.37 19.94
C ILE A 394 19.20 2.94 20.96
N SER A 395 19.53 1.66 20.96
CA SER A 395 20.58 1.11 21.82
C SER A 395 21.95 1.62 21.39
N MET A 396 22.69 2.28 22.29
CA MET A 396 24.08 2.66 22.00
C MET A 396 25.08 1.50 21.98
N LYS A 397 24.66 0.31 22.41
CA LYS A 397 25.54 -0.87 22.42
C LYS A 397 25.77 -1.41 21.02
N ASP A 398 24.72 -1.46 20.22
CA ASP A 398 24.69 -2.10 18.90
C ASP A 398 24.06 -1.22 17.80
N GLY A 399 23.51 -0.06 18.15
CA GLY A 399 22.90 0.89 17.22
C GLY A 399 21.50 0.48 16.75
N ASN A 400 20.93 -0.59 17.30
CA ASN A 400 19.63 -1.11 16.89
C ASN A 400 18.49 -0.43 17.64
N ALA A 401 17.35 -0.30 16.97
CA ALA A 401 16.12 0.12 17.61
C ALA A 401 15.63 -0.96 18.59
N GLN A 402 14.94 -0.53 19.64
CA GLN A 402 14.38 -1.37 20.68
C GLN A 402 12.94 -0.96 20.91
N PHE A 403 12.02 -1.92 20.95
CA PHE A 403 10.57 -1.67 21.05
C PHE A 403 9.90 -2.44 22.20
N GLY A 404 10.67 -3.11 23.05
CA GLY A 404 10.16 -3.99 24.11
C GLY A 404 9.83 -5.40 23.60
N ASP A 405 9.40 -6.27 24.52
CA ASP A 405 9.25 -7.71 24.26
C ASP A 405 7.94 -8.11 23.56
N SER A 406 7.03 -7.15 23.33
CA SER A 406 5.68 -7.40 22.78
C SER A 406 5.43 -6.74 21.43
N VAL A 407 6.47 -6.18 20.83
CA VAL A 407 6.43 -5.50 19.53
C VAL A 407 7.69 -5.88 18.75
N ALA A 408 7.51 -6.44 17.57
CA ALA A 408 8.62 -6.88 16.74
C ALA A 408 9.22 -5.74 15.90
N ASP A 409 10.56 -5.70 15.81
CA ASP A 409 11.31 -4.72 15.01
C ASP A 409 11.34 -5.12 13.53
N VAL A 410 10.79 -4.25 12.67
CA VAL A 410 10.79 -4.41 11.21
C VAL A 410 11.57 -3.32 10.49
N THR A 411 12.47 -2.63 11.20
CA THR A 411 13.29 -1.53 10.65
C THR A 411 13.98 -1.92 9.35
N HIS A 412 14.52 -3.14 9.26
CA HIS A 412 15.26 -3.63 8.09
C HIS A 412 14.44 -3.57 6.78
N LEU A 413 13.12 -3.82 6.82
CA LEU A 413 12.27 -3.76 5.63
C LEU A 413 12.24 -2.35 5.00
N LEU A 414 12.33 -1.31 5.83
CA LEU A 414 12.32 0.09 5.36
C LEU A 414 13.73 0.62 5.04
N LEU A 415 14.79 -0.16 5.28
CA LEU A 415 16.16 0.22 4.91
C LEU A 415 16.47 -0.09 3.45
N GLU A 416 15.75 -1.06 2.85
CA GLU A 416 16.07 -1.65 1.55
C GLU A 416 15.31 -0.99 0.38
N SER A 417 14.25 -0.22 0.63
CA SER A 417 13.46 0.49 -0.38
C SER A 417 13.59 2.02 -0.20
N PRO A 418 14.56 2.69 -0.85
CA PRO A 418 14.63 4.15 -0.80
C PRO A 418 13.59 4.74 -1.76
N GLY A 419 12.38 5.00 -1.25
CA GLY A 419 11.34 5.70 -2.01
C GLY A 419 11.75 7.12 -2.43
N ASP A 420 10.93 7.79 -3.25
CA ASP A 420 11.12 9.19 -3.59
C ASP A 420 10.64 10.12 -2.46
N ALA A 421 11.48 11.07 -2.03
CA ALA A 421 11.06 12.05 -1.03
C ALA A 421 10.10 13.08 -1.63
N ASP A 422 10.22 13.33 -2.93
CA ASP A 422 9.50 14.40 -3.62
C ASP A 422 8.02 14.05 -3.85
N GLN A 423 7.63 12.79 -3.63
CA GLN A 423 6.25 12.33 -3.67
C GLN A 423 5.49 12.55 -2.35
N MET A 424 6.20 12.85 -1.26
CA MET A 424 5.55 13.14 0.02
C MET A 424 4.82 14.48 -0.02
N PRO A 425 3.64 14.62 0.63
CA PRO A 425 2.93 15.88 0.69
C PRO A 425 3.82 17.00 1.23
N TYR A 426 3.94 18.07 0.45
CA TYR A 426 4.75 19.24 0.77
C TYR A 426 4.37 19.83 2.14
N GLU A 427 3.08 19.81 2.48
CA GLU A 427 2.56 20.28 3.76
C GLU A 427 3.09 19.48 4.93
N LEU A 428 3.15 18.14 4.83
CA LEU A 428 3.63 17.27 5.91
C LEU A 428 5.13 17.47 6.15
N ARG A 429 5.91 17.52 5.07
CA ARG A 429 7.36 17.75 5.15
C ARG A 429 7.66 19.09 5.82
N ASN A 430 6.98 20.16 5.41
CA ASN A 430 7.18 21.48 6.01
C ASN A 430 6.66 21.55 7.45
N PHE A 431 5.52 20.92 7.75
CA PHE A 431 4.99 20.85 9.11
C PHE A 431 6.02 20.27 10.08
N ILE A 432 6.69 19.19 9.69
CA ILE A 432 7.74 18.55 10.48
C ILE A 432 8.99 19.44 10.53
N ARG A 433 9.44 19.93 9.37
CA ARG A 433 10.66 20.77 9.25
C ARG A 433 10.60 22.02 10.13
N GLU A 434 9.46 22.72 10.15
CA GLU A 434 9.25 23.94 10.94
C GLU A 434 9.24 23.69 12.45
N ARG A 435 9.00 22.45 12.89
CA ARG A 435 8.94 22.07 14.31
C ARG A 435 10.19 21.33 14.79
N LEU A 436 11.12 20.97 13.91
CA LEU A 436 12.37 20.36 14.34
C LEU A 436 13.28 21.42 14.96
N PHE A 437 13.77 21.15 16.18
CA PHE A 437 14.58 22.09 16.97
C PHE A 437 15.86 22.58 16.27
N VAL A 438 16.33 21.86 15.25
CA VAL A 438 17.55 22.20 14.50
C VAL A 438 17.34 23.33 13.48
N PHE A 439 16.08 23.71 13.18
CA PHE A 439 15.74 24.75 12.20
C PHE A 439 15.21 26.05 12.83
N GLU A 440 15.47 26.30 14.11
CA GLU A 440 15.30 27.66 14.66
C GLU A 440 16.15 28.66 13.84
N PRO A 441 15.59 29.80 13.41
CA PRO A 441 16.33 30.81 12.64
C PRO A 441 17.45 31.50 13.43
#